data_AF-A0AA40AZR4-F1
#
_entry.id   AF-A0AA40AZR4-F1
#
_cell.length_a   1.000
_cell.length_b   1.000
_cell.length_c   1.000
_cell.angle_alpha   90.00
_cell.angle_beta   90.00
_cell.angle_gamma   90.00
#
_symmetry.space_group_name_H-M   'P 1'
#
loop_
_entity.id
_entity.type
_entity.pdbx_description
1 polymer ?
#
loop_
_entity_poly.entity_id
_entity_poly.type
_entity_poly.pdbx_seq_one_letter_code
_entity_poly.pdbx_strand_id
1 'polypeptide(L)' 'MPIQQVIALRYHDQQALYDVLNKLFPEPGAHTVAFEMGQYMLTLPRELSQQEILDIDRQQRHYKKRKERRRKTAK' A
#
# COMPACT_ATOMS: atom_id res chain seq x y z
N MET A 1 6.80 4.42 20.40
CA MET A 1 7.99 3.87 19.71
C MET A 1 7.54 3.44 18.31
N PRO A 2 8.24 3.81 17.23
CA PRO A 2 7.89 3.37 15.89
C PRO A 2 8.19 1.87 15.71
N ILE A 3 7.31 1.17 15.02
CA ILE A 3 7.39 -0.27 14.74
C ILE A 3 7.73 -0.47 13.27
N GLN A 4 8.69 -1.34 12.98
CA GLN A 4 9.02 -1.73 11.62
C GLN A 4 8.24 -2.99 11.25
N GLN A 5 7.44 -2.91 10.19
CA GLN A 5 6.59 -3.98 9.71
C GLN A 5 6.89 -4.23 8.23
N VAL A 6 7.23 -5.47 7.89
CA VAL A 6 7.44 -5.87 6.50
C VAL A 6 6.11 -6.39 5.96
N ILE A 7 5.67 -5.86 4.82
CA ILE A 7 4.49 -6.34 4.13
C ILE A 7 4.87 -6.82 2.74
N ALA A 8 4.60 -8.10 2.48
CA ALA A 8 4.69 -8.66 1.13
C ALA A 8 3.49 -8.17 0.31
N LEU A 9 3.65 -7.06 -0.41
CA LEU A 9 2.62 -6.59 -1.33
C LEU A 9 2.73 -7.37 -2.65
N ARG A 10 1.60 -7.88 -3.13
CA ARG A 10 1.54 -8.66 -4.37
C ARG A 10 1.73 -7.81 -5.62
N TYR A 11 1.50 -6.50 -5.52
CA TYR A 11 1.59 -5.56 -6.64
C TYR A 11 2.38 -4.31 -6.27
N HIS A 12 3.19 -3.84 -7.22
CA HIS A 12 4.16 -2.76 -7.08
C HIS A 12 3.54 -1.36 -7.16
N ASP A 13 2.32 -1.18 -6.66
CA ASP A 13 1.65 0.13 -6.69
C ASP A 13 1.91 0.89 -5.38
N GLN A 14 3.09 1.49 -5.31
CA GLN A 14 3.54 2.28 -4.18
C GLN A 14 2.62 3.48 -3.92
N GLN A 15 1.99 4.04 -4.96
CA GLN A 15 1.10 5.19 -4.84
C GLN A 15 -0.18 4.81 -4.07
N ALA A 16 -0.81 3.69 -4.44
CA ALA A 16 -1.99 3.19 -3.74
C ALA A 16 -1.70 2.85 -2.27
N LEU A 17 -0.49 2.36 -1.98
CA LEU A 17 -0.05 2.13 -0.61
C LEU A 17 0.07 3.44 0.18
N TYR A 18 0.73 4.46 -0.37
CA TYR A 18 0.80 5.78 0.25
C TYR A 18 -0.57 6.39 0.48
N ASP A 19 -1.51 6.27 -0.46
CA ASP A 19 -2.87 6.80 -0.30
C ASP A 19 -3.62 6.16 0.87
N VAL A 20 -3.40 4.86 1.13
CA VAL A 20 -3.99 4.19 2.30
C VAL A 20 -3.27 4.58 3.58
N LEU A 21 -1.93 4.62 3.57
CA LEU A 21 -1.15 4.99 4.74
C LEU A 21 -1.39 6.44 5.17
N ASN A 22 -1.51 7.38 4.24
CA ASN A 22 -1.89 8.77 4.52
C ASN A 22 -3.30 8.89 5.13
N LYS A 23 -4.23 7.99 4.79
CA LYS A 23 -5.56 7.97 5.42
C LYS A 23 -5.54 7.41 6.83
N LEU A 24 -4.70 6.40 7.08
CA LEU A 24 -4.55 5.77 8.40
C LEU A 24 -3.71 6.61 9.35
N PHE A 25 -2.69 7.30 8.82
CA PHE A 25 -1.73 8.11 9.54
C PHE A 25 -1.59 9.47 8.84
N PRO A 26 -2.51 10.41 9.10
CA PRO A 26 -2.50 11.73 8.48
C PRO A 26 -1.36 12.64 8.97
N GLU A 27 -0.66 12.25 10.03
CA GLU A 27 0.46 13.02 10.55
C GLU A 27 1.69 12.97 9.62
N PRO A 28 2.28 14.12 9.29
CA PRO A 28 3.44 14.19 8.40
C PRO A 28 4.63 13.48 9.04
N GLY A 29 5.24 12.55 8.30
CA GLY A 29 6.39 11.75 8.79
C GLY A 29 6.02 10.60 9.72
N ALA A 30 4.72 10.33 9.93
CA ALA A 30 4.28 9.23 10.79
C ALA A 30 4.59 7.85 10.18
N HIS A 31 4.70 7.75 8.86
CA HIS A 31 5.01 6.50 8.17
C HIS A 31 6.13 6.67 7.14
N THR A 32 6.96 5.65 7.01
CA THR A 32 8.01 5.56 5.99
C THR A 32 7.84 4.28 5.21
N VAL A 33 8.01 4.35 3.89
CA VAL A 33 7.96 3.18 3.00
C VAL A 33 9.31 3.04 2.33
N ALA A 34 9.97 1.90 2.52
CA ALA A 34 11.15 1.51 1.78
C ALA A 34 10.83 0.27 0.93
N PHE A 35 11.45 0.16 -0.23
CA PHE A 35 11.33 -1.02 -1.09
C PHE A 35 12.70 -1.68 -1.20
N GLU A 36 12.83 -2.87 -0.61
CA GLU A 36 14.08 -3.64 -0.61
C GLU A 36 13.78 -5.08 -1.02
N MET A 37 14.61 -5.63 -1.93
CA MET A 37 14.59 -7.05 -2.30
C MET A 37 13.20 -7.57 -2.77
N GLY A 38 12.38 -6.72 -3.40
CA GLY A 38 11.04 -7.11 -3.84
C GLY A 38 9.94 -6.99 -2.78
N GLN A 39 10.25 -6.43 -1.61
CA GLN A 39 9.34 -6.31 -0.47
C GLN A 39 9.19 -4.85 -0.02
N TYR A 40 8.03 -4.51 0.52
CA TYR A 40 7.80 -3.19 1.11
C TYR A 40 8.03 -3.26 2.62
N MET A 41 9.00 -2.47 3.07
CA MET A 41 9.28 -2.24 4.47
C MET A 41 8.55 -0.98 4.90
N LEU A 42 7.64 -1.12 5.86
CA LEU A 42 6.89 -0.01 6.43
C LEU A 42 7.42 0.28 7.83
N THR A 43 7.73 1.54 8.08
CA THR A 43 7.97 2.05 9.43
C THR A 43 6.74 2.82 9.84
N LEU A 44 6.01 2.35 10.86
CA LEU A 44 4.71 2.88 11.27
C LEU A 44 4.73 3.25 12.75
N PRO A 45 3.85 4.16 13.20
CA PRO A 45 3.83 4.57 14.61
C PRO A 45 3.10 3.53 15.49
N ARG A 46 2.30 2.66 14.87
CA ARG A 46 1.64 1.49 15.48
C ARG A 46 1.56 0.35 14.46
N GLU A 47 1.32 -0.86 14.93
CA GLU A 47 1.02 -2.00 14.05
C GLU A 47 -0.27 -1.79 13.27
N LEU A 48 -0.27 -2.30 12.03
CA LEU A 48 -1.48 -2.42 11.23
C LEU A 48 -2.31 -3.62 11.72
N SER A 49 -3.60 -3.39 11.91
CA SER A 49 -4.58 -4.44 12.15
C SER A 49 -4.77 -5.29 10.88
N GLN A 50 -5.27 -6.51 11.07
CA GLN A 50 -5.60 -7.39 9.95
C GLN A 50 -6.59 -6.76 8.96
N GLN A 51 -7.54 -5.95 9.45
CA GLN A 51 -8.50 -5.24 8.60
C GLN A 51 -7.83 -4.18 7.72
N GLU A 52 -6.86 -3.45 8.26
CA GLU A 52 -6.11 -2.45 7.48
C GLU A 52 -5.22 -3.10 6.42
N ILE A 53 -4.60 -4.24 6.75
CA ILE A 53 -3.84 -5.05 5.78
C ILE A 53 -4.77 -5.53 4.66
N LEU A 54 -5.99 -5.97 4.99
CA LEU A 54 -6.98 -6.39 3.99
C LEU A 54 -7.45 -5.24 3.11
N ASP A 55 -7.62 -4.04 3.66
CA ASP A 55 -8.00 -2.85 2.88
C ASP A 55 -6.89 -2.42 1.91
N ILE A 56 -5.63 -2.50 2.35
CA ILE A 56 -4.46 -2.32 1.47
C ILE A 56 -4.50 -3.34 0.33
N ASP A 57 -4.70 -4.63 0.62
CA ASP A 57 -4.77 -5.69 -0.40
C ASP A 57 -5.98 -5.51 -1.35
N ARG A 58 -7.12 -5.03 -0.83
CA ARG A 58 -8.36 -4.82 -1.61
C ARG A 58 -8.22 -3.68 -2.60
N GLN A 59 -7.62 -2.55 -2.21
CA GLN A 59 -7.39 -1.42 -3.13
C GLN A 59 -6.46 -1.81 -4.27
N GLN A 60 -5.44 -2.65 -4.00
CA GLN A 60 -4.54 -3.16 -5.04
C GLN A 60 -5.26 -4.01 -6.09
N ARG A 61 -6.23 -4.87 -5.70
CA ARG A 61 -7.01 -5.66 -6.67
C ARG A 61 -7.87 -4.80 -7.59
N HIS A 62 -8.38 -3.66 -7.11
CA HIS A 62 -9.26 -2.81 -7.91
C HIS A 62 -8.50 -2.01 -8.99
N TYR A 63 -7.24 -1.66 -8.74
CA TYR A 63 -6.43 -0.92 -9.72
C TYR A 63 -6.19 -1.75 -11.00
N LYS A 64 -5.97 -3.07 -10.86
CA LYS A 64 -5.84 -4.01 -11.99
C LYS A 64 -7.04 -3.92 -12.94
N LYS A 65 -8.27 -4.02 -12.42
CA LYS A 65 -9.50 -3.99 -13.24
C LYS A 65 -9.69 -2.67 -13.99
N ARG A 66 -9.30 -1.53 -13.40
CA ARG A 66 -9.45 -0.22 -14.02
C ARG A 66 -8.43 0.02 -15.14
N LYS A 67 -7.17 -0.40 -14.96
CA LYS A 67 -6.10 -0.29 -15.97
C LYS A 67 -6.32 -1.24 -17.14
N GLU A 68 -6.82 -2.46 -16.89
CA GLU A 68 -7.11 -3.44 -17.94
C GLU A 68 -8.26 -2.99 -18.86
N ARG A 69 -9.30 -2.37 -18.30
CA ARG A 69 -10.41 -1.82 -19.09
C ARG A 69 -9.97 -0.69 -20.03
N ARG A 70 -9.04 0.17 -19.59
CA ARG A 70 -8.51 1.27 -20.43
C ARG A 70 -7.71 0.79 -21.63
N ARG A 71 -7.05 -0.38 -21.56
CA ARG A 71 -6.35 -0.97 -22.72
C ARG A 71 -7.28 -1.56 -23.77
N LYS A 72 -8.50 -1.96 -23.39
CA LYS A 72 -9.47 -2.55 -24.31
C LYS A 72 -10.26 -1.54 -25.15
N THR A 73 -10.30 -0.27 -24.75
CA THR A 73 -10.93 0.80 -25.55
C THR A 73 -9.96 1.54 -26.46
N ALA A 74 -8.66 1.28 -26.36
CA ALA A 74 -7.63 1.91 -27.19
C ALA A 74 -7.22 1.04 -28.41
N LYS A 75 -8.03 0.04 -28.77
CA LYS A 75 -7.83 -0.85 -29.91
C LYS A 75 -9.15 -0.96 -30.67
#